data_AF-A0A957NXY3-F1
#
_entry.id   AF-A0A957NXY3-F1
#
_cell.length_a   1.000
_cell.length_b   1.000
_cell.length_c   1.000
_cell.angle_alpha   90.00
_cell.angle_beta   90.00
_cell.angle_gamma   90.00
#
_symmetry.space_group_name_H-M   'P 1'
#
loop_
_entity.id
_entity.type
_entity.pdbx_description
1 polymer ?
#
loop_
_entity_poly.entity_id
_entity_poly.type
_entity_poly.pdbx_seq_one_letter_code
_entity_poly.pdbx_strand_id
1 'polypeptide(L)'
;QVLDNLNKTALNGFTIDEAYERLELAVPGGEQRTARLNALRAARRISHEFRQLCLDETLIDFSLQIELFNRHVLTNEWSRTHLFRTHRHLIFDNSEEDTLTAHNLAQLWIPQADSALVIVDANAGYRVFLGADPEGAQELAQMCDARLELDESHVMSPELEQLIGLVRRAIGGEQPLHAAPPPTVEEDDSIPFDDEAIPFDDEAPPFDESVLADAVPLSTEQFSQTASSVEEEQGEGPIEWDNLTDTFIVPQTIFRFYPQMIDWTAAQVRRLVQEEGVAPDQIAILAPFISDALRFSLQTRLEEAGIASTTHRPSRALQDEPAARALLTLAALAHPDWGMR
;
A
#
# COMPACT_ATOMS: atom_id res chain seq x y z
N GLN A 1 15.17 -2.92 5.40
CA GLN A 1 15.70 -3.83 4.36
C GLN A 1 16.12 -5.22 4.86
N VAL A 2 17.05 -5.37 5.83
CA VAL A 2 17.48 -6.72 6.27
C VAL A 2 16.31 -7.53 6.86
N LEU A 3 15.55 -6.92 7.79
CA LEU A 3 14.35 -7.54 8.36
C LEU A 3 13.27 -7.79 7.30
N ASP A 4 13.09 -6.88 6.34
CA ASP A 4 12.13 -7.08 5.25
C ASP A 4 12.51 -8.27 4.37
N ASN A 5 13.81 -8.43 4.07
CA ASN A 5 14.31 -9.59 3.33
C ASN A 5 14.09 -10.87 4.13
N LEU A 6 14.34 -10.88 5.44
CA LEU A 6 14.05 -12.03 6.31
C LEU A 6 12.56 -12.39 6.31
N ASN A 7 11.68 -11.40 6.45
CA ASN A 7 10.24 -11.62 6.42
C ASN A 7 9.80 -12.21 5.08
N LYS A 8 10.20 -11.61 3.95
CA LYS A 8 9.88 -12.13 2.61
C LYS A 8 10.45 -13.52 2.39
N THR A 9 11.66 -13.78 2.89
CA THR A 9 12.30 -15.11 2.85
C THR A 9 11.42 -16.16 3.53
N ALA A 10 10.99 -15.89 4.76
CA ALA A 10 10.17 -16.81 5.54
C ALA A 10 8.78 -17.02 4.93
N LEU A 11 8.12 -15.95 4.48
CA LEU A 11 6.79 -15.99 3.84
C LEU A 11 6.80 -16.82 2.55
N ASN A 12 7.92 -16.85 1.83
CA ASN A 12 8.11 -17.66 0.63
C ASN A 12 8.73 -19.04 0.90
N GLY A 13 8.99 -19.38 2.17
CA GLY A 13 9.53 -20.68 2.55
C GLY A 13 11.01 -20.92 2.20
N PHE A 14 11.76 -19.87 1.81
CA PHE A 14 13.19 -20.00 1.51
C PHE A 14 14.04 -20.05 2.78
N THR A 15 15.22 -20.65 2.68
CA THR A 15 16.31 -20.39 3.63
C THR A 15 16.90 -19.00 3.39
N ILE A 16 17.55 -18.43 4.41
CA ILE A 16 18.29 -17.16 4.29
C ILE A 16 19.27 -17.24 3.11
N ASP A 17 19.97 -18.36 2.97
CA ASP A 17 20.97 -18.56 1.93
C ASP A 17 20.37 -18.56 0.53
N GLU A 18 19.30 -19.33 0.30
CA GLU A 18 18.61 -19.37 -1.00
C GLU A 18 18.04 -18.00 -1.40
N ALA A 19 17.47 -17.26 -0.44
CA ALA A 19 16.92 -15.94 -0.71
C ALA A 19 18.01 -14.94 -1.15
N TYR A 20 19.13 -14.89 -0.43
CA TYR A 20 20.23 -14.01 -0.80
C TYR A 20 20.93 -14.42 -2.10
N GLU A 21 21.04 -15.72 -2.39
CA GLU A 21 21.55 -16.20 -3.68
C GLU A 21 20.69 -15.74 -4.85
N ARG A 22 19.36 -15.82 -4.72
CA ARG A 22 18.43 -15.29 -5.72
C ARG A 22 18.56 -13.78 -5.89
N LEU A 23 18.69 -13.03 -4.79
CA LEU A 23 18.88 -11.58 -4.84
C LEU A 23 20.21 -11.21 -5.53
N GLU A 24 21.30 -11.93 -5.25
CA GLU A 24 22.59 -11.72 -5.91
C GLU A 24 22.54 -12.00 -7.42
N LEU A 25 21.78 -13.03 -7.84
CA LEU A 25 21.54 -13.35 -9.25
C LEU A 25 20.71 -12.29 -9.96
N ALA A 26 19.77 -11.64 -9.25
CA ALA A 26 18.90 -10.61 -9.80
C ALA A 26 19.56 -9.23 -9.91
N VAL A 27 20.80 -9.04 -9.42
CA VAL A 27 21.47 -7.73 -9.50
C VAL A 27 21.81 -7.41 -10.97
N PRO A 28 21.28 -6.30 -11.52
CA PRO A 28 21.55 -5.92 -12.91
C PRO A 28 23.04 -5.60 -13.14
N GLY A 29 23.43 -5.61 -14.42
CA GLY A 29 24.72 -5.09 -14.87
C GLY A 29 24.92 -3.60 -14.53
N GLY A 30 26.12 -3.08 -14.78
CA GLY A 30 26.45 -1.66 -14.65
C GLY A 30 27.42 -1.33 -13.52
N GLU A 31 27.78 -0.05 -13.42
CA GLU A 31 28.86 0.45 -12.54
C GLU A 31 28.61 0.16 -11.05
N GLN A 32 27.34 0.20 -10.62
CA GLN A 32 26.95 -0.02 -9.23
C GLN A 32 26.88 -1.51 -8.83
N ARG A 33 27.04 -2.45 -9.78
CA ARG A 33 26.82 -3.89 -9.52
C ARG A 33 27.65 -4.42 -8.35
N THR A 34 28.94 -4.09 -8.31
CA THR A 34 29.85 -4.54 -7.26
C THR A 34 29.42 -4.03 -5.88
N ALA A 35 29.00 -2.77 -5.79
CA ALA A 35 28.53 -2.19 -4.54
C ALA A 35 27.24 -2.86 -4.05
N ARG A 36 26.28 -3.11 -4.96
CA ARG A 36 25.02 -3.82 -4.64
C ARG A 36 25.26 -5.24 -4.16
N LEU A 37 26.15 -5.99 -4.81
CA LEU A 37 26.53 -7.34 -4.38
C LEU A 37 27.19 -7.35 -3.00
N ASN A 38 28.09 -6.39 -2.73
CA ASN A 38 28.71 -6.29 -1.40
C ASN A 38 27.68 -5.97 -0.32
N ALA A 39 26.69 -5.11 -0.61
CA ALA A 39 25.59 -4.82 0.30
C ALA A 39 24.73 -6.06 0.57
N LEU A 40 24.41 -6.86 -0.45
CA LEU A 40 23.66 -8.11 -0.28
C LEU A 40 24.42 -9.14 0.56
N ARG A 41 25.72 -9.32 0.33
CA ARG A 41 26.57 -10.21 1.14
C ARG A 41 26.65 -9.78 2.60
N ALA A 42 26.80 -8.47 2.83
CA ALA A 42 26.76 -7.92 4.19
C ALA A 42 25.39 -8.17 4.84
N ALA A 43 24.29 -7.95 4.11
CA ALA A 43 22.94 -8.19 4.59
C ALA A 43 22.67 -9.68 4.87
N ARG A 44 23.21 -10.62 4.07
CA ARG A 44 23.16 -12.07 4.33
C ARG A 44 23.84 -12.41 5.66
N ARG A 45 25.04 -11.89 5.89
CA ARG A 45 25.77 -12.08 7.16
C ARG A 45 24.98 -11.54 8.35
N ILE A 46 24.48 -10.30 8.24
CA ILE A 46 23.67 -9.67 9.31
C ILE A 46 22.39 -10.47 9.58
N SER A 47 21.74 -11.02 8.53
CA SER A 47 20.54 -11.86 8.69
C SER A 47 20.81 -13.10 9.52
N HIS A 48 21.94 -13.77 9.27
CA HIS A 48 22.38 -14.93 10.07
C HIS A 48 22.74 -14.54 11.50
N GLU A 49 23.49 -13.45 11.69
CA GLU A 49 23.85 -12.93 13.04
C GLU A 49 22.60 -12.53 13.84
N PHE A 50 21.65 -11.86 13.20
CA PHE A 50 20.37 -11.50 13.81
C PHE A 50 19.54 -12.75 14.18
N ARG A 51 19.47 -13.74 13.28
CA ARG A 51 18.78 -15.00 13.58
C ARG A 51 19.42 -15.71 14.77
N GLN A 52 20.75 -15.77 14.81
CA GLN A 52 21.46 -16.39 15.93
C GLN A 52 21.19 -15.65 17.24
N LEU A 53 21.21 -14.32 17.22
CA LEU A 53 20.83 -13.50 18.37
C LEU A 53 19.41 -13.82 18.86
N CYS A 54 18.44 -13.93 17.95
CA CYS A 54 17.07 -14.30 18.33
C CYS A 54 17.01 -15.67 19.02
N LEU A 55 17.77 -16.65 18.54
CA LEU A 55 17.82 -17.97 19.14
C LEU A 55 18.51 -17.97 20.51
N ASP A 56 19.62 -17.24 20.64
CA ASP A 56 20.39 -17.16 21.88
C ASP A 56 19.62 -16.43 23.00
N GLU A 57 18.88 -15.37 22.64
CA GLU A 57 18.13 -14.53 23.58
C GLU A 57 16.65 -14.94 23.72
N THR A 58 16.24 -16.06 23.11
CA THR A 58 14.84 -16.54 23.13
C THR A 58 13.84 -15.48 22.61
N LEU A 59 14.24 -14.73 21.58
CA LEU A 59 13.41 -13.77 20.88
C LEU A 59 12.77 -14.42 19.65
N ILE A 60 11.52 -14.08 19.38
CA ILE A 60 10.80 -14.54 18.18
C ILE A 60 10.41 -13.30 17.39
N ASP A 61 11.15 -13.03 16.30
CA ASP A 61 10.75 -12.05 15.29
C ASP A 61 9.71 -12.65 14.33
N PHE A 62 9.09 -11.82 13.49
CA PHE A 62 8.08 -12.26 12.54
C PHE A 62 8.57 -13.36 11.58
N SER A 63 9.79 -13.23 11.04
CA SER A 63 10.33 -14.23 10.11
C SER A 63 10.55 -15.57 10.81
N LEU A 64 11.09 -15.55 12.04
CA LEU A 64 11.30 -16.76 12.83
C LEU A 64 9.98 -17.38 13.28
N GLN A 65 8.96 -16.58 13.61
CA GLN A 65 7.62 -17.08 13.93
C GLN A 65 7.04 -17.90 12.77
N ILE A 66 7.10 -17.36 11.55
CA ILE A 66 6.62 -18.05 10.34
C ILE A 66 7.42 -19.34 10.11
N GLU A 67 8.75 -19.28 10.23
CA GLU A 67 9.61 -20.44 10.05
C GLU A 67 9.33 -21.55 11.08
N LEU A 68 9.22 -21.19 12.37
CA LEU A 68 8.91 -22.14 13.44
C LEU A 68 7.54 -22.77 13.23
N PHE A 69 6.54 -21.96 12.87
CA PHE A 69 5.19 -22.44 12.60
C PHE A 69 5.20 -23.44 11.43
N ASN A 70 5.75 -23.06 10.28
CA ASN A 70 5.75 -23.88 9.09
C ASN A 70 6.60 -25.16 9.25
N ARG A 71 7.80 -25.06 9.85
CA ARG A 71 8.76 -26.18 9.90
C ARG A 71 8.54 -27.12 11.08
N HIS A 72 7.97 -26.64 12.19
CA HIS A 72 7.85 -27.44 13.41
C HIS A 72 6.41 -27.61 13.88
N VAL A 73 5.59 -26.55 13.90
CA VAL A 73 4.22 -26.66 14.41
C VAL A 73 3.33 -27.38 13.40
N LEU A 74 3.37 -26.97 12.14
CA LEU A 74 2.50 -27.48 11.08
C LEU A 74 2.90 -28.88 10.61
N THR A 75 4.19 -29.24 10.75
CA THR A 75 4.70 -30.60 10.45
C THR A 75 4.46 -31.57 11.60
N ASN A 76 4.22 -31.09 12.82
CA ASN A 76 3.88 -31.94 13.95
C ASN A 76 2.44 -32.46 13.81
N GLU A 77 2.28 -33.78 13.77
CA GLU A 77 0.98 -34.42 13.55
C GLU A 77 -0.07 -34.04 14.62
N TRP A 78 0.33 -33.97 15.88
CA TRP A 78 -0.59 -33.67 16.98
C TRP A 78 -1.07 -32.22 16.91
N SER A 79 -0.14 -31.27 16.72
CA SER A 79 -0.44 -29.85 16.56
C SER A 79 -1.35 -29.61 15.35
N ARG A 80 -1.01 -30.19 14.21
CA ARG A 80 -1.79 -30.07 12.97
C ARG A 80 -3.21 -30.65 13.13
N THR A 81 -3.31 -31.85 13.70
CA THR A 81 -4.61 -32.50 13.96
C THR A 81 -5.45 -31.68 14.93
N HIS A 82 -4.83 -31.12 15.97
CA HIS A 82 -5.52 -30.27 16.93
C HIS A 82 -6.03 -28.99 16.27
N LEU A 83 -5.20 -28.29 15.50
CA LEU A 83 -5.56 -27.05 14.80
C LEU A 83 -6.80 -27.23 13.92
N PHE A 84 -6.76 -28.21 13.02
CA PHE A 84 -7.80 -28.44 12.03
C PHE A 84 -9.09 -29.04 12.60
N ARG A 85 -8.99 -29.87 13.65
CA ARG A 85 -10.20 -30.37 14.33
C ARG A 85 -10.89 -29.31 15.18
N THR A 86 -10.14 -28.34 15.68
CA THR A 86 -10.67 -27.28 16.55
C THR A 86 -11.44 -26.25 15.74
N HIS A 87 -10.93 -25.83 14.59
CA HIS A 87 -11.64 -24.89 13.71
C HIS A 87 -12.04 -25.60 12.43
N ARG A 88 -13.34 -25.91 12.38
CA ARG A 88 -13.94 -26.68 11.29
C ARG A 88 -14.51 -25.81 10.17
N HIS A 89 -14.59 -24.52 10.38
CA HIS A 89 -15.09 -23.57 9.39
C HIS A 89 -14.00 -22.54 9.11
N LEU A 90 -13.67 -22.36 7.84
CA LEU A 90 -12.67 -21.39 7.39
C LEU A 90 -13.37 -20.26 6.63
N ILE A 91 -13.08 -19.02 7.01
CA ILE A 91 -13.40 -17.83 6.22
C ILE A 91 -12.08 -17.14 5.93
N PHE A 92 -11.71 -17.04 4.66
CA PHE A 92 -10.48 -16.42 4.21
C PHE A 92 -10.82 -15.20 3.34
N ASP A 93 -10.76 -14.03 3.97
CA ASP A 93 -11.06 -12.74 3.35
C ASP A 93 -9.78 -12.08 2.79
N ASN A 94 -9.91 -11.27 1.73
CA ASN A 94 -8.81 -10.62 1.00
C ASN A 94 -7.66 -11.59 0.64
N SER A 95 -8.00 -12.78 0.16
CA SER A 95 -7.01 -13.84 -0.03
C SER A 95 -5.96 -13.49 -1.10
N GLU A 96 -6.28 -12.68 -2.10
CA GLU A 96 -5.35 -12.19 -3.13
C GLU A 96 -4.28 -11.23 -2.61
N GLU A 97 -4.52 -10.64 -1.43
CA GLU A 97 -3.59 -9.72 -0.76
C GLU A 97 -2.71 -10.43 0.30
N ASP A 98 -2.90 -11.74 0.47
CA ASP A 98 -2.17 -12.57 1.43
C ASP A 98 -1.02 -13.35 0.76
N THR A 99 -0.17 -13.92 1.60
CA THR A 99 1.13 -14.48 1.25
C THR A 99 1.05 -15.96 0.88
N LEU A 100 2.05 -16.44 0.13
CA LEU A 100 2.20 -17.87 -0.20
C LEU A 100 2.11 -18.79 1.04
N THR A 101 2.67 -18.38 2.19
CA THR A 101 2.57 -19.15 3.44
C THR A 101 1.12 -19.29 3.90
N ALA A 102 0.31 -18.22 3.83
CA ALA A 102 -1.09 -18.27 4.22
C ALA A 102 -1.90 -19.17 3.27
N HIS A 103 -1.65 -19.09 1.96
CA HIS A 103 -2.28 -19.98 0.99
C HIS A 103 -1.90 -21.44 1.22
N ASN A 104 -0.63 -21.74 1.48
CA ASN A 104 -0.18 -23.11 1.81
C ASN A 104 -0.91 -23.67 3.04
N LEU A 105 -1.14 -22.84 4.07
CA LEU A 105 -1.92 -23.24 5.24
C LEU A 105 -3.38 -23.52 4.85
N ALA A 106 -3.99 -22.62 4.07
CA ALA A 106 -5.37 -22.78 3.60
C ALA A 106 -5.54 -24.03 2.73
N GLN A 107 -4.59 -24.34 1.84
CA GLN A 107 -4.58 -25.56 1.02
C GLN A 107 -4.59 -26.84 1.87
N LEU A 108 -3.90 -26.82 3.02
CA LEU A 108 -3.95 -27.95 3.97
C LEU A 108 -5.25 -28.00 4.78
N TRP A 109 -5.87 -26.84 5.03
CA TRP A 109 -7.03 -26.71 5.90
C TRP A 109 -8.36 -27.00 5.19
N ILE A 110 -8.56 -26.46 3.98
CA ILE A 110 -9.82 -26.58 3.22
C ILE A 110 -10.31 -28.03 3.13
N PRO A 111 -9.47 -29.04 2.78
CA PRO A 111 -9.93 -30.42 2.67
C PRO A 111 -10.35 -31.07 4.01
N GLN A 112 -9.99 -30.46 5.13
CA GLN A 112 -10.27 -30.95 6.49
C GLN A 112 -11.38 -30.16 7.19
N ALA A 113 -11.82 -29.04 6.62
CA ALA A 113 -12.89 -28.22 7.14
C ALA A 113 -14.26 -28.84 6.84
N ASP A 114 -15.22 -28.64 7.74
CA ASP A 114 -16.64 -28.93 7.49
C ASP A 114 -17.22 -27.93 6.46
N SER A 115 -16.72 -26.69 6.42
CA SER A 115 -17.00 -25.72 5.35
C SER A 115 -15.89 -24.68 5.19
N ALA A 116 -15.70 -24.16 3.98
CA ALA A 116 -14.78 -23.07 3.70
C ALA A 116 -15.44 -22.00 2.81
N LEU A 117 -15.12 -20.73 3.09
CA LEU A 117 -15.46 -19.58 2.25
C LEU A 117 -14.16 -18.80 1.99
N VAL A 118 -13.78 -18.70 0.72
CA VAL A 118 -12.63 -17.89 0.27
C VAL A 118 -13.20 -16.70 -0.50
N ILE A 119 -12.80 -15.50 -0.11
CA ILE A 119 -13.25 -14.24 -0.68
C ILE A 119 -12.06 -13.62 -1.41
N VAL A 120 -12.31 -13.18 -2.64
CA VAL A 120 -11.31 -12.64 -3.57
C VAL A 120 -11.88 -11.40 -4.24
N ASP A 121 -11.12 -10.31 -4.29
CA ASP A 121 -11.39 -9.20 -5.22
C ASP A 121 -10.59 -9.40 -6.51
N ALA A 122 -11.29 -9.57 -7.64
CA ALA A 122 -10.68 -9.80 -8.95
C ALA A 122 -9.84 -8.61 -9.46
N ASN A 123 -10.04 -7.41 -8.90
CA ASN A 123 -9.31 -6.20 -9.26
C ASN A 123 -8.24 -5.83 -8.22
N ALA A 124 -7.97 -6.67 -7.22
CA ALA A 124 -6.99 -6.43 -6.18
C ALA A 124 -5.64 -7.14 -6.47
N GLY A 125 -4.83 -7.38 -5.44
CA GLY A 125 -3.45 -7.88 -5.58
C GLY A 125 -2.41 -6.74 -5.57
N TYR A 126 -2.73 -5.62 -4.94
CA TYR A 126 -1.86 -4.45 -4.89
C TYR A 126 -0.64 -4.66 -3.97
N ARG A 127 -0.66 -5.65 -3.08
CA ARG A 127 0.41 -5.94 -2.11
C ARG A 127 1.45 -6.96 -2.58
N VAL A 128 1.53 -7.27 -3.88
CA VAL A 128 2.58 -8.16 -4.42
C VAL A 128 3.98 -7.70 -3.98
N PHE A 129 4.24 -6.39 -3.97
CA PHE A 129 5.52 -5.84 -3.48
C PHE A 129 5.81 -6.19 -2.02
N LEU A 130 4.77 -6.34 -1.19
CA LEU A 130 4.85 -6.72 0.22
C LEU A 130 4.82 -8.25 0.44
N GLY A 131 4.68 -9.04 -0.63
CA GLY A 131 4.73 -10.50 -0.59
C GLY A 131 3.37 -11.19 -0.78
N ALA A 132 2.35 -10.47 -1.24
CA ALA A 132 1.09 -11.09 -1.64
C ALA A 132 1.27 -12.01 -2.85
N ASP A 133 0.45 -13.05 -2.91
CA ASP A 133 0.43 -14.07 -3.98
C ASP A 133 -0.99 -14.20 -4.58
N PRO A 134 -1.39 -13.29 -5.48
CA PRO A 134 -2.73 -13.32 -6.08
C PRO A 134 -3.02 -14.63 -6.85
N GLU A 135 -1.98 -15.29 -7.39
CA GLU A 135 -2.12 -16.56 -8.10
C GLU A 135 -2.52 -17.68 -7.13
N GLY A 136 -1.93 -17.70 -5.93
CA GLY A 136 -2.30 -18.65 -4.87
C GLY A 136 -3.78 -18.58 -4.47
N ALA A 137 -4.39 -17.39 -4.46
CA ALA A 137 -5.82 -17.23 -4.22
C ALA A 137 -6.68 -17.91 -5.31
N GLN A 138 -6.24 -17.86 -6.57
CA GLN A 138 -6.91 -18.55 -7.68
C GLN A 138 -6.82 -20.08 -7.55
N GLU A 139 -5.70 -20.60 -7.06
CA GLU A 139 -5.56 -22.04 -6.78
C GLU A 139 -6.53 -22.50 -5.69
N LEU A 140 -6.69 -21.72 -4.62
CA LEU A 140 -7.65 -22.02 -3.55
C LEU A 140 -9.09 -22.12 -4.08
N ALA A 141 -9.47 -21.27 -5.04
CA ALA A 141 -10.79 -21.33 -5.66
C ALA A 141 -11.08 -22.66 -6.35
N GLN A 142 -10.05 -23.35 -6.88
CA GLN A 142 -10.20 -24.68 -7.50
C GLN A 142 -10.50 -25.79 -6.48
N MET A 143 -10.26 -25.53 -5.19
CA MET A 143 -10.54 -26.47 -4.09
C MET A 143 -11.96 -26.33 -3.52
N CYS A 144 -12.67 -25.26 -3.89
CA CYS A 144 -14.04 -24.99 -3.43
C CYS A 144 -15.07 -25.69 -4.33
N ASP A 145 -16.16 -26.19 -3.73
CA ASP A 145 -17.23 -26.88 -4.46
C ASP A 145 -18.01 -25.96 -5.42
N ALA A 146 -18.03 -24.66 -5.13
CA ALA A 146 -18.74 -23.66 -5.90
C ALA A 146 -17.96 -22.34 -5.92
N ARG A 147 -18.13 -21.60 -7.02
CA ARG A 147 -17.67 -20.22 -7.17
C ARG A 147 -18.89 -19.34 -7.39
N LEU A 148 -18.97 -18.27 -6.61
CA LEU A 148 -19.98 -17.23 -6.74
C LEU A 148 -19.26 -15.94 -7.12
N GLU A 149 -19.83 -15.20 -8.05
CA GLU A 149 -19.36 -13.88 -8.46
C GLU A 149 -20.42 -12.86 -8.06
N LEU A 150 -19.97 -11.77 -7.44
CA LEU A 150 -20.80 -10.64 -7.07
C LEU A 150 -20.32 -9.45 -7.91
N ASP A 151 -21.09 -9.11 -8.93
CA ASP A 151 -20.80 -8.07 -9.92
C ASP A 151 -21.49 -6.74 -9.61
N GLU A 152 -22.49 -6.75 -8.73
CA GLU A 152 -23.19 -5.54 -8.29
C GLU A 152 -22.50 -4.89 -7.08
N SER A 153 -22.21 -3.59 -7.17
CA SER A 153 -21.79 -2.80 -6.02
C SER A 153 -22.99 -2.36 -5.18
N HIS A 154 -22.92 -2.55 -3.87
CA HIS A 154 -23.92 -2.03 -2.92
C HIS A 154 -23.46 -0.76 -2.19
N VAL A 155 -22.27 -0.26 -2.51
CA VAL A 155 -21.64 0.89 -1.82
C VAL A 155 -21.30 2.01 -2.79
N MET A 156 -20.91 1.67 -4.02
CA MET A 156 -20.51 2.63 -5.05
C MET A 156 -21.75 3.25 -5.71
N SER A 157 -21.71 4.57 -5.96
CA SER A 157 -22.76 5.22 -6.74
C SER A 157 -22.58 4.94 -8.24
N PRO A 158 -23.66 4.96 -9.05
CA PRO A 158 -23.58 4.75 -10.50
C PRO A 158 -22.62 5.72 -11.20
N GLU A 159 -22.51 6.95 -10.70
CA GLU A 159 -21.61 7.97 -11.25
C GLU A 159 -20.15 7.58 -11.02
N LEU A 160 -19.80 7.07 -9.84
CA LEU A 160 -18.44 6.62 -9.56
C LEU A 160 -18.08 5.36 -10.36
N GLU A 161 -19.03 4.46 -10.57
CA GLU A 161 -18.85 3.30 -11.45
C GLU A 161 -18.56 3.71 -12.90
N GLN A 162 -19.32 4.69 -13.42
CA GLN A 162 -19.06 5.28 -14.74
C GLN A 162 -17.66 5.91 -14.81
N LEU A 163 -17.23 6.64 -13.78
CA LEU A 163 -15.89 7.23 -13.71
C LEU A 163 -14.80 6.16 -13.78
N ILE A 164 -14.93 5.05 -13.05
CA ILE A 164 -13.97 3.94 -13.11
C ILE A 164 -13.86 3.39 -14.53
N GLY A 165 -14.99 3.21 -15.22
CA GLY A 165 -15.01 2.75 -16.62
C GLY A 165 -14.30 3.72 -17.57
N LEU A 166 -14.37 5.03 -17.33
CA LEU A 166 -13.63 6.03 -18.11
C LEU A 166 -12.14 6.02 -17.81
N VAL A 167 -11.76 5.96 -16.54
CA VAL A 167 -10.36 5.89 -16.12
C VAL A 167 -9.69 4.64 -16.67
N ARG A 168 -10.34 3.48 -16.60
CA ARG A 168 -9.83 2.21 -17.18
C ARG A 168 -9.58 2.33 -18.68
N ARG A 169 -10.49 2.96 -19.42
CA ARG A 169 -10.33 3.20 -20.86
C ARG A 169 -9.17 4.15 -21.15
N ALA A 170 -9.06 5.24 -20.39
CA ALA A 170 -7.98 6.23 -20.57
C ALA A 170 -6.59 5.66 -20.26
N ILE A 171 -6.49 4.73 -19.31
CA ILE A 171 -5.22 4.07 -18.93
C ILE A 171 -4.90 2.87 -19.85
N GLY A 172 -5.77 2.54 -20.81
CA GLY A 172 -5.48 1.58 -21.88
C GLY A 172 -6.04 0.17 -21.69
N GLY A 173 -6.99 -0.05 -20.76
CA GLY A 173 -7.76 -1.29 -20.62
C GLY A 173 -6.97 -2.53 -20.17
N GLU A 174 -7.43 -3.18 -19.09
CA GLU A 174 -7.05 -4.53 -18.63
C GLU A 174 -5.63 -5.03 -19.00
N GLN A 175 -4.59 -4.43 -18.43
CA GLN A 175 -3.44 -5.25 -18.05
C GLN A 175 -3.58 -5.52 -16.55
N PRO A 176 -3.77 -6.79 -16.13
CA PRO A 176 -3.40 -7.18 -14.78
C PRO A 176 -1.99 -6.64 -14.54
N LEU A 177 -1.75 -6.04 -13.38
CA LEU A 177 -0.42 -5.68 -12.91
C LEU A 177 0.42 -6.95 -12.70
N HIS A 178 0.70 -7.73 -13.75
CA HIS A 178 1.86 -8.59 -13.77
C HIS A 178 3.06 -7.65 -13.66
N ALA A 179 3.88 -7.85 -12.64
CA ALA A 179 5.09 -7.08 -12.41
C ALA A 179 5.82 -6.88 -13.74
N ALA A 180 5.79 -5.64 -14.25
CA ALA A 180 6.49 -5.32 -15.50
C ALA A 180 7.95 -5.76 -15.34
N PRO A 181 8.57 -6.40 -16.35
CA PRO A 181 10.01 -6.58 -16.34
C PRO A 181 10.65 -5.20 -16.16
N PRO A 182 11.74 -5.09 -15.39
CA PRO A 182 12.34 -3.80 -15.09
C PRO A 182 12.62 -3.06 -16.40
N PRO A 183 12.32 -1.76 -16.49
CA PRO A 183 12.58 -1.01 -17.71
C PRO A 183 14.05 -1.17 -18.08
N THR A 184 14.30 -1.54 -19.32
CA THR A 184 15.62 -1.40 -19.92
C THR A 184 15.94 0.08 -19.91
N VAL A 185 16.83 0.49 -19.01
CA VAL A 185 17.37 1.85 -18.99
C VAL A 185 18.21 1.98 -20.26
N GLU A 186 17.68 2.68 -21.26
CA GLU A 186 18.54 3.31 -22.25
C GLU A 186 19.22 4.49 -21.54
N GLU A 187 20.53 4.41 -21.40
CA GLU A 187 21.38 5.42 -20.76
C GLU A 187 21.30 6.72 -21.58
N ASP A 188 20.55 7.70 -21.09
CA ASP A 188 20.66 9.09 -21.54
C ASP A 188 21.46 9.89 -20.48
N ASP A 189 22.79 9.88 -20.64
CA ASP A 189 23.77 10.56 -19.79
C ASP A 189 23.75 12.10 -19.90
N SER A 190 22.68 12.71 -20.43
CA SER A 190 22.69 14.13 -20.78
C SER A 190 21.97 15.07 -19.81
N ILE A 191 21.43 14.60 -18.67
CA ILE A 191 20.82 15.48 -17.66
C ILE A 191 21.84 15.79 -16.55
N PRO A 192 22.38 17.02 -16.46
CA PRO A 192 23.23 17.40 -15.35
C PRO A 192 22.37 17.56 -14.09
N PHE A 193 22.71 16.83 -13.02
CA PHE A 193 22.22 17.10 -11.69
C PHE A 193 22.91 18.36 -11.16
N ASP A 194 22.22 19.50 -11.19
CA ASP A 194 22.66 20.73 -10.53
C ASP A 194 22.25 20.68 -9.05
N ASP A 195 23.25 20.65 -8.17
CA ASP A 195 23.15 20.53 -6.70
C ASP A 195 22.91 21.90 -6.02
N GLU A 196 22.37 22.89 -6.74
CA GLU A 196 21.99 24.17 -6.15
C GLU A 196 20.60 24.07 -5.50
N ALA A 197 20.59 24.18 -4.18
CA ALA A 197 19.39 24.35 -3.38
C ALA A 197 18.53 25.49 -3.95
N ILE A 198 17.35 25.14 -4.48
CA ILE A 198 16.31 26.11 -4.80
C ILE A 198 16.00 26.89 -3.52
N PRO A 199 16.15 28.23 -3.48
CA PRO A 199 15.81 29.00 -2.30
C PRO A 199 14.32 28.81 -1.99
N PHE A 200 14.03 28.26 -0.81
CA PHE A 200 12.69 28.33 -0.23
C PHE A 200 12.46 29.79 0.19
N ASP A 201 11.56 30.47 -0.52
CA ASP A 201 11.06 31.77 -0.09
C ASP A 201 10.00 31.52 0.99
N ASP A 202 10.28 31.90 2.23
CA ASP A 202 9.44 31.65 3.42
C ASP A 202 8.13 32.47 3.42
N GLU A 203 7.96 33.39 2.46
CA GLU A 203 6.70 34.12 2.26
C GLU A 203 5.88 33.51 1.13
N ALA A 204 5.06 32.52 1.48
CA ALA A 204 3.91 32.18 0.65
C ALA A 204 3.01 33.42 0.51
N PRO A 205 2.61 33.83 -0.71
CA PRO A 205 1.68 34.94 -0.87
C PRO A 205 0.39 34.65 -0.07
N PRO A 206 -0.25 35.67 0.50
CA PRO A 206 -1.50 35.48 1.24
C PRO A 206 -2.53 34.75 0.38
N PHE A 207 -3.20 33.77 0.99
CA PHE A 207 -4.22 32.95 0.36
C PHE A 207 -5.29 33.83 -0.30
N ASP A 208 -5.49 33.65 -1.60
CA ASP A 208 -6.53 34.33 -2.34
C ASP A 208 -7.84 33.56 -2.16
N GLU A 209 -8.76 34.11 -1.36
CA GLU A 209 -10.08 33.53 -1.12
C GLU A 209 -10.91 33.37 -2.41
N SER A 210 -10.56 34.04 -3.51
CA SER A 210 -11.25 33.83 -4.79
C SER A 210 -11.06 32.42 -5.37
N VAL A 211 -10.00 31.70 -4.98
CA VAL A 211 -9.75 30.30 -5.37
C VAL A 211 -10.79 29.33 -4.77
N LEU A 212 -11.48 29.75 -3.70
CA LEU A 212 -12.55 28.97 -3.06
C LEU A 212 -13.80 28.86 -3.94
N ALA A 213 -14.01 29.81 -4.84
CA ALA A 213 -15.23 29.92 -5.65
C ALA A 213 -15.21 29.06 -6.93
N ASP A 214 -14.06 28.45 -7.25
CA ASP A 214 -13.77 27.92 -8.59
C ASP A 214 -13.59 26.39 -8.61
N ALA A 215 -14.39 25.65 -7.85
CA ALA A 215 -14.65 24.24 -8.17
C ALA A 215 -15.63 24.20 -9.34
N VAL A 216 -15.15 23.92 -10.55
CA VAL A 216 -16.03 23.76 -11.73
C VAL A 216 -16.14 22.29 -12.08
N PRO A 217 -17.36 21.82 -12.36
CA PRO A 217 -17.57 20.51 -12.94
C PRO A 217 -16.73 20.30 -14.20
N LEU A 218 -16.08 19.14 -14.35
CA LEU A 218 -15.24 18.82 -15.52
C LEU A 218 -15.98 19.07 -16.85
N SER A 219 -15.49 20.01 -17.67
CA SER A 219 -16.04 20.26 -19.00
C SER A 219 -15.36 19.40 -20.06
N THR A 220 -16.15 18.97 -21.05
CA THR A 220 -15.81 18.05 -22.14
C THR A 220 -14.54 18.43 -22.94
N GLU A 221 -14.13 19.70 -22.91
CA GLU A 221 -12.94 20.18 -23.66
C GLU A 221 -11.60 19.81 -23.02
N GLN A 222 -11.52 19.61 -21.70
CA GLN A 222 -10.25 19.39 -21.00
C GLN A 222 -9.67 17.98 -21.23
N PHE A 223 -10.49 16.98 -21.59
CA PHE A 223 -10.06 15.62 -21.90
C PHE A 223 -9.88 15.34 -23.41
N SER A 224 -10.51 16.14 -24.28
CA SER A 224 -10.48 15.97 -25.75
C SER A 224 -9.04 15.97 -26.32
N GLN A 225 -8.12 16.70 -25.68
CA GLN A 225 -6.73 16.78 -26.15
C GLN A 225 -5.90 15.52 -25.84
N THR A 226 -6.29 14.69 -24.87
CA THR A 226 -5.57 13.43 -24.53
C THR A 226 -6.18 12.19 -25.17
N ALA A 227 -7.48 12.21 -25.50
CA ALA A 227 -8.21 11.06 -26.04
C ALA A 227 -8.15 10.90 -27.58
N SER A 228 -7.62 11.89 -28.31
CA SER A 228 -7.61 11.91 -29.79
C SER A 228 -6.71 10.86 -30.47
N SER A 229 -6.16 9.90 -29.73
CA SER A 229 -5.34 8.81 -30.28
C SER A 229 -5.88 7.39 -30.03
N VAL A 230 -7.08 7.25 -29.46
CA VAL A 230 -7.73 5.95 -29.21
C VAL A 230 -9.18 5.98 -29.69
N GLU A 231 -9.38 6.30 -30.96
CA GLU A 231 -10.66 6.09 -31.64
C GLU A 231 -10.44 5.17 -32.84
N GLU A 232 -10.37 3.87 -32.58
CA GLU A 232 -10.82 2.81 -33.49
C GLU A 232 -10.70 1.46 -32.77
N GLU A 233 -11.87 0.85 -32.49
CA GLU A 233 -12.10 -0.50 -31.96
C GLU A 233 -12.67 -0.57 -30.53
N GLN A 234 -13.96 -0.23 -30.40
CA GLN A 234 -15.01 -1.07 -29.80
C GLN A 234 -16.30 -0.25 -29.70
N GLY A 235 -17.41 -0.82 -30.17
CA GLY A 235 -18.66 -0.12 -30.46
C GLY A 235 -19.50 0.29 -29.25
N GLU A 236 -18.96 1.14 -28.39
CA GLU A 236 -19.71 1.86 -27.38
C GLU A 236 -19.73 3.36 -27.71
N GLY A 237 -20.91 3.98 -27.55
CA GLY A 237 -21.17 5.35 -27.99
C GLY A 237 -20.31 6.43 -27.30
N PRO A 238 -20.42 7.69 -27.76
CA PRO A 238 -19.63 8.80 -27.22
C PRO A 238 -19.82 8.96 -25.71
N ILE A 239 -18.75 9.31 -25.01
CA ILE A 239 -18.72 9.48 -23.56
C ILE A 239 -19.61 10.67 -23.15
N GLU A 240 -20.71 10.41 -22.45
CA GLU A 240 -21.54 11.46 -21.83
C GLU A 240 -20.92 11.90 -20.49
N TRP A 241 -20.32 13.09 -20.48
CA TRP A 241 -19.67 13.69 -19.30
C TRP A 241 -20.63 14.47 -18.39
N ASP A 242 -21.84 14.77 -18.87
CA ASP A 242 -22.78 15.71 -18.24
C ASP A 242 -23.31 15.28 -16.86
N ASN A 243 -23.13 14.00 -16.48
CA ASN A 243 -23.57 13.45 -15.19
C ASN A 243 -22.41 13.27 -14.16
N LEU A 244 -21.15 13.35 -14.58
CA LEU A 244 -19.97 13.13 -13.71
C LEU A 244 -19.45 14.40 -13.05
N THR A 245 -19.82 15.52 -13.66
CA THR A 245 -19.52 16.90 -13.34
C THR A 245 -19.78 17.24 -11.86
N ASP A 246 -20.92 16.81 -11.30
CA ASP A 246 -21.26 17.09 -9.90
C ASP A 246 -20.60 16.12 -8.90
N THR A 247 -20.11 14.97 -9.37
CA THR A 247 -19.55 13.91 -8.50
C THR A 247 -18.02 13.99 -8.41
N PHE A 248 -17.34 14.38 -9.49
CA PHE A 248 -15.89 14.43 -9.56
C PHE A 248 -15.40 15.84 -9.86
N ILE A 249 -14.79 16.46 -8.84
CA ILE A 249 -14.28 17.82 -8.90
C ILE A 249 -12.75 17.77 -8.98
N VAL A 250 -12.20 18.47 -9.97
CA VAL A 250 -10.77 18.70 -10.12
C VAL A 250 -10.47 20.20 -9.99
N PRO A 251 -9.25 20.57 -9.57
CA PRO A 251 -8.87 21.98 -9.54
C PRO A 251 -8.84 22.56 -10.95
N GLN A 252 -9.40 23.76 -11.13
CA GLN A 252 -9.40 24.46 -12.42
C GLN A 252 -8.01 24.84 -12.93
N THR A 253 -7.06 25.02 -12.01
CA THR A 253 -5.68 25.37 -12.33
C THR A 253 -4.74 24.26 -11.90
N ILE A 254 -3.72 24.02 -12.71
CA ILE A 254 -2.66 23.09 -12.35
C ILE A 254 -1.86 23.72 -11.20
N PHE A 255 -1.79 23.00 -10.09
CA PHE A 255 -0.96 23.42 -8.97
C PHE A 255 0.52 23.30 -9.33
N ARG A 256 1.24 24.42 -9.23
CA ARG A 256 2.69 24.45 -9.40
C ARG A 256 3.39 24.01 -8.12
N PHE A 257 2.78 24.24 -6.97
CA PHE A 257 3.38 24.00 -5.67
C PHE A 257 2.51 23.12 -4.77
N TYR A 258 3.16 22.26 -4.00
CA TYR A 258 2.51 21.33 -3.08
C TYR A 258 1.58 22.01 -2.05
N PRO A 259 1.93 23.17 -1.44
CA PRO A 259 1.02 23.87 -0.53
C PRO A 259 -0.31 24.28 -1.17
N GLN A 260 -0.31 24.63 -2.46
CA GLN A 260 -1.55 25.01 -3.16
C GLN A 260 -2.54 23.85 -3.22
N MET A 261 -2.04 22.63 -3.45
CA MET A 261 -2.86 21.43 -3.41
C MET A 261 -3.43 21.18 -2.01
N ILE A 262 -2.64 21.41 -0.96
CA ILE A 262 -3.08 21.26 0.43
C ILE A 262 -4.14 22.30 0.79
N ASP A 263 -3.91 23.58 0.44
CA ASP A 263 -4.85 24.67 0.64
C ASP A 263 -6.18 24.37 -0.04
N TRP A 264 -6.13 23.93 -1.31
CA TRP A 264 -7.32 23.56 -2.06
C TRP A 264 -8.04 22.36 -1.44
N THR A 265 -7.32 21.32 -1.04
CA THR A 265 -7.91 20.15 -0.38
C THR A 265 -8.60 20.53 0.92
N ALA A 266 -7.95 21.32 1.78
CA ALA A 266 -8.52 21.80 3.03
C ALA A 266 -9.76 22.69 2.78
N ALA A 267 -9.72 23.53 1.75
CA ALA A 267 -10.86 24.33 1.32
C ALA A 267 -12.06 23.46 0.89
N GLN A 268 -11.83 22.40 0.11
CA GLN A 268 -12.91 21.48 -0.29
C GLN A 268 -13.53 20.77 0.90
N VAL A 269 -12.71 20.28 1.84
CA VAL A 269 -13.21 19.67 3.08
C VAL A 269 -14.02 20.67 3.89
N ARG A 270 -13.54 21.91 4.03
CA ARG A 270 -14.26 22.97 4.73
C ARG A 270 -15.61 23.28 4.09
N ARG A 271 -15.65 23.39 2.76
CA ARG A 271 -16.88 23.61 1.98
C ARG A 271 -17.90 22.50 2.23
N LEU A 272 -17.48 21.24 2.10
CA LEU A 272 -18.33 20.07 2.35
C LEU A 272 -18.90 20.06 3.78
N VAL A 273 -18.08 20.34 4.78
CA VAL A 273 -18.51 20.29 6.19
C VAL A 273 -19.37 21.50 6.59
N GLN A 274 -18.96 22.71 6.23
CA GLN A 274 -19.56 23.94 6.74
C GLN A 274 -20.71 24.46 5.87
N GLU A 275 -20.65 24.26 4.55
CA GLU A 275 -21.65 24.78 3.61
C GLU A 275 -22.65 23.70 3.20
N GLU A 276 -22.19 22.47 2.95
CA GLU A 276 -23.05 21.34 2.53
C GLU A 276 -23.51 20.45 3.69
N GLY A 277 -22.92 20.61 4.89
CA GLY A 277 -23.32 19.86 6.09
C GLY A 277 -22.93 18.39 6.10
N VAL A 278 -21.93 18.00 5.30
CA VAL A 278 -21.36 16.64 5.30
C VAL A 278 -20.68 16.37 6.64
N ALA A 279 -20.95 15.22 7.24
CA ALA A 279 -20.32 14.85 8.51
C ALA A 279 -18.82 14.55 8.27
N PRO A 280 -17.89 15.06 9.12
CA PRO A 280 -16.46 14.85 8.90
C PRO A 280 -16.01 13.39 8.81
N ASP A 281 -16.71 12.46 9.47
CA ASP A 281 -16.44 11.01 9.43
C ASP A 281 -16.84 10.34 8.10
N GLN A 282 -17.54 11.05 7.23
CA GLN A 282 -17.85 10.64 5.86
C GLN A 282 -16.80 11.11 4.84
N ILE A 283 -15.75 11.81 5.29
CA ILE A 283 -14.71 12.35 4.43
C ILE A 283 -13.40 11.59 4.67
N ALA A 284 -12.88 10.95 3.61
CA ALA A 284 -11.57 10.32 3.61
C ALA A 284 -10.64 11.04 2.61
N ILE A 285 -9.41 11.32 3.04
CA ILE A 285 -8.37 11.90 2.18
C ILE A 285 -7.32 10.82 1.92
N LEU A 286 -7.22 10.41 0.65
CA LEU A 286 -6.29 9.38 0.21
C LEU A 286 -5.08 10.03 -0.46
N ALA A 287 -3.88 9.62 -0.06
CA ALA A 287 -2.63 10.08 -0.67
C ALA A 287 -1.70 8.87 -0.89
N PRO A 288 -0.95 8.81 -2.02
CA PRO A 288 0.00 7.72 -2.27
C PRO A 288 1.09 7.62 -1.18
N PHE A 289 1.45 8.75 -0.58
CA PHE A 289 2.39 8.82 0.52
C PHE A 289 2.02 9.96 1.47
N ILE A 290 1.93 9.65 2.76
CA ILE A 290 1.64 10.63 3.81
C ILE A 290 2.96 11.01 4.49
N SER A 291 3.56 12.11 4.01
CA SER A 291 4.74 12.71 4.64
C SER A 291 4.36 13.47 5.92
N ASP A 292 5.33 13.68 6.82
CA ASP A 292 5.10 14.47 8.03
C ASP A 292 4.70 15.92 7.69
N ALA A 293 5.25 16.47 6.60
CA ALA A 293 4.89 17.78 6.08
C ALA A 293 3.43 17.83 5.59
N LEU A 294 3.00 16.87 4.74
CA LEU A 294 1.60 16.79 4.28
C LEU A 294 0.65 16.69 5.48
N ARG A 295 0.95 15.76 6.39
CA ARG A 295 0.13 15.51 7.58
C ARG A 295 -0.01 16.78 8.41
N PHE A 296 1.13 17.39 8.79
CA PHE A 296 1.12 18.58 9.63
C PHE A 296 0.40 19.74 8.93
N SER A 297 0.74 20.03 7.68
CA SER A 297 0.15 21.14 6.93
C SER A 297 -1.36 21.01 6.74
N LEU A 298 -1.86 19.80 6.46
CA LEU A 298 -3.29 19.52 6.30
C LEU A 298 -4.02 19.53 7.64
N GLN A 299 -3.44 18.89 8.67
CA GLN A 299 -4.02 18.87 10.02
C GLN A 299 -4.18 20.30 10.56
N THR A 300 -3.16 21.15 10.45
CA THR A 300 -3.20 22.54 10.90
C THR A 300 -4.34 23.32 10.21
N ARG A 301 -4.47 23.22 8.89
CA ARG A 301 -5.52 23.94 8.13
C ARG A 301 -6.93 23.46 8.49
N LEU A 302 -7.11 22.16 8.70
CA LEU A 302 -8.39 21.61 9.13
C LEU A 302 -8.73 22.03 10.56
N GLU A 303 -7.74 22.03 11.47
CA GLU A 303 -7.91 22.51 12.85
C GLU A 303 -8.27 24.00 12.91
N GLU A 304 -7.65 24.84 12.08
CA GLU A 304 -8.00 26.26 11.93
C GLU A 304 -9.46 26.44 11.44
N ALA A 305 -9.97 25.52 10.64
CA ALA A 305 -11.37 25.47 10.22
C ALA A 305 -12.30 24.80 11.27
N GLY A 306 -11.78 24.39 12.43
CA GLY A 306 -12.54 23.71 13.47
C GLY A 306 -12.92 22.26 13.14
N ILE A 307 -12.22 21.63 12.18
CA ILE A 307 -12.47 20.28 11.70
C ILE A 307 -11.40 19.34 12.25
N ALA A 308 -11.81 18.41 13.12
CA ALA A 308 -10.91 17.39 13.64
C ALA A 308 -10.52 16.40 12.54
N SER A 309 -9.24 16.06 12.47
CA SER A 309 -8.72 15.06 11.52
C SER A 309 -7.91 13.98 12.24
N THR A 310 -7.95 12.76 11.70
CA THR A 310 -7.14 11.63 12.17
C THR A 310 -6.32 11.10 11.01
N THR A 311 -5.04 10.80 11.27
CA THR A 311 -4.15 10.20 10.27
C THR A 311 -3.90 8.74 10.60
N HIS A 312 -4.19 7.86 9.66
CA HIS A 312 -3.79 6.46 9.74
C HIS A 312 -2.44 6.29 9.05
N ARG A 313 -1.34 6.43 9.80
CA ARG A 313 0.01 6.14 9.32
C ARG A 313 0.49 4.79 9.88
N PRO A 314 0.73 3.76 9.06
CA PRO A 314 1.07 2.42 9.54
C PRO A 314 2.44 2.27 10.24
N SER A 315 3.29 3.29 10.21
CA SER A 315 4.75 3.08 10.31
C SER A 315 5.50 4.10 11.18
N ARG A 316 4.85 4.71 12.16
CA ARG A 316 5.59 5.43 13.21
C ARG A 316 5.99 4.44 14.29
N ALA A 317 7.29 4.31 14.57
CA ALA A 317 7.71 3.41 15.65
C ALA A 317 7.11 3.93 16.96
N LEU A 318 6.67 3.04 17.86
CA LEU A 318 6.04 3.47 19.12
C LEU A 318 6.97 4.42 19.89
N GLN A 319 8.28 4.22 19.80
CA GLN A 319 9.31 5.09 20.38
C GLN A 319 9.36 6.50 19.79
N ASP A 320 8.72 6.79 18.65
CA ASP A 320 8.67 8.14 18.10
C ASP A 320 7.52 8.93 18.72
N GLU A 321 6.56 8.26 19.38
CA GLU A 321 5.47 8.90 20.11
C GLU A 321 5.99 9.57 21.40
N PRO A 322 5.79 10.89 21.60
CA PRO A 322 6.31 11.60 22.76
C PRO A 322 5.89 10.98 24.11
N ALA A 323 4.65 10.48 24.20
CA ALA A 323 4.15 9.80 25.39
C ALA A 323 4.90 8.48 25.67
N ALA A 324 5.12 7.68 24.63
CA ALA A 324 5.90 6.45 24.75
C ALA A 324 7.36 6.74 25.10
N ARG A 325 7.99 7.76 24.50
CA ARG A 325 9.35 8.21 24.88
C ARG A 325 9.43 8.66 26.33
N ALA A 326 8.43 9.39 26.81
CA ALA A 326 8.39 9.82 28.21
C ALA A 326 8.33 8.60 29.13
N LEU A 327 7.46 7.63 28.83
CA LEU A 327 7.35 6.39 29.60
C LEU A 327 8.63 5.54 29.54
N LEU A 328 9.25 5.40 28.36
CA LEU A 328 10.52 4.68 28.19
C LEU A 328 11.66 5.36 28.95
N THR A 329 11.72 6.70 28.92
CA THR A 329 12.69 7.49 29.71
C THR A 329 12.47 7.28 31.21
N LEU A 330 11.22 7.34 31.68
CA LEU A 330 10.90 7.11 33.08
C LEU A 330 11.24 5.67 33.51
N ALA A 331 10.97 4.68 32.66
CA ALA A 331 11.35 3.29 32.90
C ALA A 331 12.88 3.12 32.99
N ALA A 332 13.63 3.74 32.08
CA ALA A 332 15.10 3.72 32.10
C ALA A 332 15.69 4.37 33.37
N LEU A 333 15.08 5.46 33.85
CA LEU A 333 15.47 6.11 35.11
C LEU A 333 15.10 5.27 36.35
N ALA A 334 13.93 4.63 36.34
CA ALA A 334 13.46 3.80 37.46
C ALA A 334 14.19 2.45 37.54
N HIS A 335 14.67 1.94 36.41
CA HIS A 335 15.34 0.66 36.29
C HIS A 335 16.68 0.76 35.53
N PRO A 336 17.72 1.38 36.14
CA PRO A 336 19.02 1.57 35.47
C PRO A 336 19.69 0.25 35.06
N ASP A 337 19.42 -0.82 35.80
CA ASP A 337 19.99 -2.16 35.57
C ASP A 337 19.47 -2.83 34.29
N TRP A 338 18.37 -2.33 33.70
CA TRP A 338 17.82 -2.88 32.45
C TRP A 338 18.67 -2.52 31.21
N GLY A 339 19.61 -1.58 31.33
CA GLY A 339 20.49 -1.23 30.22
C GLY A 339 19.79 -0.62 29.01
N MET A 340 18.56 -0.13 29.17
CA MET A 340 17.82 0.59 28.13
C MET A 340 18.60 1.87 27.77
N ARG A 341 19.01 2.00 26.50
CA ARG A 341 19.73 3.17 25.97
C ARG A 341 18.89 3.92 24.97
#